data_AF-C0EQF4-F1
#
_entry.id   AF-C0EQF4-F1
#
_cell.length_a   1.000
_cell.length_b   1.000
_cell.length_c   1.000
_cell.angle_alpha   90.00
_cell.angle_beta   90.00
_cell.angle_gamma   90.00
#
_symmetry.space_group_name_H-M   'P 1'
#
loop_
_entity.id
_entity.type
_entity.pdbx_description
1 polymer ?
#
loop_
_entity_poly.entity_id
_entity_poly.type
_entity_poly.pdbx_seq_one_letter_code
_entity_poly.pdbx_strand_id
1 'polypeptide(L)' 'MKNLNIQALLPKDSKSFQLKGSLTTPPCSENVTWVVLKTPVQADAAQFKAMRDIIGGENNRPVQPLNDREVNEVK' A
#
# COMPACT_ATOMS: atom_id res chain seq x y z
N MET A 1 -23.30 2.26 11.84
CA MET A 1 -22.24 2.10 10.81
C MET A 1 -22.49 0.78 10.09
N LYS A 2 -22.53 0.77 8.76
CA LYS A 2 -22.67 -0.48 8.00
C LYS A 2 -21.42 -1.34 8.20
N ASN A 3 -21.61 -2.65 8.31
CA ASN A 3 -20.52 -3.61 8.49
C ASN A 3 -19.59 -3.59 7.26
N LEU A 4 -18.34 -3.19 7.45
CA LEU A 4 -17.30 -3.23 6.42
C LEU A 4 -16.53 -4.54 6.56
N ASN A 5 -16.54 -5.38 5.53
CA ASN A 5 -15.73 -6.60 5.49
C ASN A 5 -14.33 -6.29 4.96
N ILE A 6 -13.35 -6.17 5.86
CA ILE A 6 -11.95 -5.89 5.52
C ILE A 6 -11.33 -6.99 4.66
N GLN A 7 -11.75 -8.25 4.85
CA GLN A 7 -11.21 -9.37 4.07
C GLN A 7 -11.57 -9.28 2.59
N ALA A 8 -12.64 -8.57 2.23
CA ALA A 8 -13.00 -8.33 0.83
C ALA A 8 -12.07 -7.31 0.14
N LEU A 9 -11.25 -6.58 0.91
CA LEU A 9 -10.27 -5.62 0.38
C LEU A 9 -8.88 -6.25 0.15
N LEU A 10 -8.72 -7.53 0.52
CA LEU A 10 -7.46 -8.26 0.38
C LEU A 10 -7.56 -9.30 -0.73
N PRO A 11 -6.48 -9.56 -1.48
CA PRO A 11 -6.41 -10.69 -2.38
C PRO A 11 -6.48 -12.02 -1.61
N LYS A 12 -6.87 -13.10 -2.31
CA LYS A 12 -6.84 -14.46 -1.74
C LYS A 12 -5.43 -15.01 -1.57
N ASP A 13 -4.50 -14.64 -2.46
CA ASP A 13 -3.08 -15.03 -2.39
C ASP A 13 -2.32 -14.02 -1.52
N SER A 14 -1.65 -14.51 -0.48
CA SER A 14 -0.89 -13.73 0.50
C SER A 14 0.55 -13.46 0.12
N LYS A 15 1.03 -13.99 -1.01
CA LYS A 15 2.39 -13.71 -1.49
C LYS A 15 2.67 -12.21 -1.47
N SER A 16 3.83 -11.84 -0.94
CA SER A 16 4.16 -10.45 -0.65
C SER A 16 5.63 -10.16 -0.91
N PHE A 17 5.92 -8.89 -1.17
CA PHE A 17 7.25 -8.33 -1.04
C PHE A 17 7.40 -7.72 0.36
N GLN A 18 8.50 -8.02 1.04
CA GLN A 18 8.79 -7.52 2.38
C GLN A 18 10.15 -6.81 2.42
N LEU A 19 10.16 -5.65 3.06
CA LEU A 19 11.35 -4.82 3.21
C LEU A 19 11.27 -3.95 4.47
N LYS A 20 12.43 -3.54 4.99
CA LYS A 20 12.51 -2.52 6.02
C LYS A 20 12.44 -1.12 5.39
N GLY A 21 11.63 -0.26 5.97
CA GLY A 21 11.43 1.10 5.47
C GLY A 21 10.96 2.05 6.57
N SER A 22 10.22 3.07 6.15
CA SER A 22 9.72 4.13 7.03
C SER A 22 8.22 4.34 6.83
N LEU A 23 7.63 5.20 7.66
CA LEU A 23 6.37 5.85 7.33
C LEU A 23 6.53 6.70 6.05
N THR A 24 5.49 6.78 5.23
CA THR A 24 5.46 7.59 3.99
C THR A 24 4.97 9.02 4.23
N THR A 25 4.56 9.34 5.46
CA THR A 25 4.16 10.67 5.91
C THR A 25 5.05 11.11 7.09
N PRO A 26 5.19 12.43 7.34
CA PRO A 26 5.88 12.92 8.53
C PRO A 26 5.35 12.25 9.82
N PRO A 27 6.23 11.85 10.76
CA PRO A 27 7.66 12.20 10.85
C PRO A 27 8.61 11.30 10.05
N CYS A 28 8.11 10.43 9.15
CA CYS A 28 8.92 9.53 8.34
C CYS A 28 9.78 8.55 9.17
N SER A 29 9.32 8.17 10.37
CA SER A 29 10.05 7.25 11.25
C SER A 29 10.36 5.93 10.54
N GLU A 30 11.61 5.47 10.70
CA GLU A 30 12.13 4.24 10.11
C GLU A 30 11.78 2.99 10.93
N ASN A 31 12.39 1.85 10.57
CA ASN A 31 12.17 0.53 11.17
C ASN A 31 10.75 -0.05 11.02
N VAL A 32 10.00 0.46 10.03
CA VAL A 32 8.71 -0.11 9.62
C VAL A 32 8.96 -1.36 8.78
N THR A 33 8.30 -2.47 9.09
CA THR A 33 8.22 -3.62 8.18
C THR A 33 7.12 -3.37 7.16
N TRP A 34 7.51 -3.16 5.91
CA TRP A 34 6.56 -3.09 4.80
C TRP A 34 6.21 -4.50 4.32
N VAL A 35 4.92 -4.76 4.15
CA VAL A 35 4.39 -5.99 3.53
C VAL A 35 3.49 -5.56 2.38
N VAL A 36 3.98 -5.74 1.15
CA VAL A 36 3.27 -5.35 -0.08
C VAL A 36 2.74 -6.61 -0.75
N LEU A 37 1.42 -6.83 -0.71
CA LEU A 37 0.80 -7.99 -1.34
C LEU A 37 1.02 -7.94 -2.86
N LYS A 38 1.50 -9.06 -3.41
CA LYS A 38 1.91 -9.20 -4.83
C LYS A 38 0.70 -9.19 -5.76
N THR A 39 -0.43 -9.70 -5.30
CA THR A 39 -1.68 -9.76 -6.07
C THR A 39 -2.51 -8.51 -5.79
N PRO A 40 -2.76 -7.62 -6.77
CA PRO A 40 -3.63 -6.47 -6.57
C PRO A 40 -5.11 -6.89 -6.50
N VAL A 41 -5.92 -6.06 -5.86
CA VAL A 41 -7.39 -6.15 -5.96
C VAL A 41 -7.90 -5.14 -6.99
N GLN A 42 -9.08 -5.41 -7.54
CA GLN A 42 -9.72 -4.54 -8.53
C GLN A 42 -10.71 -3.60 -7.86
N ALA A 43 -10.83 -2.40 -8.42
CA ALA A 43 -11.86 -1.44 -8.10
C ALA A 43 -12.35 -0.79 -9.40
N ASP A 44 -13.59 -0.32 -9.42
CA ASP A 44 -14.16 0.31 -10.60
C ASP A 44 -13.52 1.66 -10.87
N ALA A 45 -13.41 2.05 -12.14
CA ALA A 45 -12.89 3.35 -12.53
C ALA A 45 -13.65 4.52 -11.86
N ALA A 46 -14.96 4.37 -11.66
CA ALA A 46 -15.79 5.34 -10.96
C ALA A 46 -15.40 5.49 -9.48
N GLN A 47 -15.01 4.39 -8.81
CA GLN A 47 -14.54 4.42 -7.43
C GLN A 47 -13.19 5.15 -7.32
N PHE A 48 -12.26 4.89 -8.23
CA PHE A 48 -10.99 5.63 -8.29
C PHE A 48 -11.19 7.12 -8.54
N LYS A 49 -12.12 7.49 -9.44
CA LYS A 49 -12.44 8.90 -9.71
C LYS A 49 -13.01 9.58 -8.45
N ALA A 50 -14.01 8.97 -7.81
CA ALA A 50 -14.61 9.52 -6.60
C ALA A 50 -13.57 9.72 -5.49
N MET A 51 -12.65 8.78 -5.32
CA MET A 51 -11.57 8.90 -4.33
C MET A 51 -10.62 10.07 -4.65
N ARG A 52 -10.18 10.21 -5.92
CA ARG A 52 -9.33 11.33 -6.34
C ARG A 52 -10.00 12.69 -6.17
N ASP A 53 -11.27 12.80 -6.53
CA ASP A 53 -12.06 14.03 -6.39
C ASP A 53 -12.14 14.46 -4.90
N ILE A 54 -12.29 13.50 -3.97
CA ILE A 54 -12.35 13.78 -2.52
C ILE A 54 -10.98 14.17 -1.96
N ILE A 55 -9.91 13.48 -2.36
CA ILE A 55 -8.54 13.75 -1.88
C ILE A 55 -8.03 15.10 -2.39
N GLY A 56 -8.47 15.53 -3.57
CA GLY A 56 -8.10 16.82 -4.15
C GLY A 56 -6.75 16.84 -4.88
N GLY A 57 -6.21 15.68 -5.22
CA GLY A 57 -4.95 15.55 -5.97
C GLY A 57 -4.20 14.25 -5.68
N GLU A 58 -2.97 14.18 -6.19
CA GLU A 58 -2.03 13.11 -5.88
C GLU A 58 -1.54 13.24 -4.43
N ASN A 59 -1.63 12.15 -3.66
CA ASN A 59 -1.24 12.12 -2.25
C ASN A 59 -0.13 11.08 -1.95
N ASN A 60 0.53 10.58 -2.99
CA ASN A 60 1.63 9.63 -2.87
C ASN A 60 2.97 10.37 -2.74
N ARG A 61 3.81 9.91 -1.82
CA ARG A 61 5.22 10.32 -1.74
C ARG A 61 5.99 9.72 -2.94
N PRO A 62 6.92 10.47 -3.57
CA PRO A 62 7.82 9.90 -4.58
C PRO A 62 8.60 8.69 -4.05
N VAL A 63 8.95 7.76 -4.96
CA VAL A 63 9.80 6.61 -4.60
C VAL A 63 11.12 7.07 -3.99
N GLN A 64 11.62 6.33 -3.01
CA GLN A 64 12.88 6.63 -2.34
C GLN A 64 13.96 5.64 -2.78
N PRO A 65 15.25 6.03 -2.80
CA PRO A 65 16.33 5.13 -3.16
C PRO A 65 16.33 3.85 -2.33
N LEU A 66 16.67 2.71 -2.95
CA LEU A 66 16.73 1.43 -2.25
C LEU A 66 17.88 1.40 -1.23
N ASN A 67 19.01 2.06 -1.54
CA ASN A 67 20.27 1.95 -0.80
C ASN A 67 20.67 0.46 -0.68
N ASP A 68 21.23 0.05 0.46
CA ASP A 68 21.71 -1.31 0.69
C ASP A 68 20.60 -2.28 1.15
N ARG A 69 19.33 -1.89 1.02
CA ARG A 69 18.19 -2.70 1.50
C ARG A 69 17.80 -3.75 0.46
N GLU A 70 17.47 -4.94 0.94
CA GLU A 70 16.92 -6.00 0.11
C GLU A 70 15.39 -6.02 0.13
N VAL A 71 14.80 -6.51 -0.97
CA VAL A 71 13.36 -6.77 -1.09
C VAL A 71 13.16 -8.28 -1.17
N ASN A 72 12.52 -8.85 -0.15
CA ASN A 72 12.30 -10.28 -0.06
C ASN A 72 10.92 -10.65 -0.58
N GLU A 73 10.82 -11.61 -1.49
CA GLU A 73 9.53 -12.22 -1.84
C GLU A 73 9.22 -13.35 -0.84
N VAL A 74 8.09 -13.24 -0.15
CA VAL A 74 7.63 -14.17 0.88
C VAL A 74 6.28 -14.76 0.47
N LYS A 75 6.07 -16.03 0.78
CA LYS A 75 4.84 -16.78 0.50
C LYS A 75 3.73 -16.46 1.50
#